data_AF-A0A7K3E1Q1-F1
#
_entry.id   AF-A0A7K3E1Q1-F1
#
_cell.length_a   1.000
_cell.length_b   1.000
_cell.length_c   1.000
_cell.angle_alpha   90.00
_cell.angle_beta   90.00
_cell.angle_gamma   90.00
#
_symmetry.space_group_name_H-M   'P 1'
#
loop_
_entity.id
_entity.type
_entity.pdbx_description
1 polymer ?
#
loop_
_entity_poly.entity_id
_entity_poly.type
_entity_poly.pdbx_seq_one_letter_code
_entity_poly.pdbx_strand_id
1 'polypeptide(L)'
;MTINLWALELRCIETSRGGGDDEAYMMFNGQVLWGPQGMEGGSVVDLSHIHYNITDRDVQVRLREEDTFEDDDLGSQAFSKRDYDPWDNQVRTTKFALNGANYDFRWIFESDSWNP
;
A
#
# COMPACT_ATOMS: atom_id res chain seq x y z
N MET A 1 9.53 -20.98 -5.82
CA MET A 1 9.19 -20.25 -4.59
C MET A 1 8.51 -18.95 -4.99
N THR A 2 7.25 -18.83 -4.62
CA THR A 2 6.46 -17.60 -4.73
C THR A 2 6.71 -16.78 -3.48
N ILE A 3 6.97 -15.48 -3.65
CA ILE A 3 7.03 -14.52 -2.56
C ILE A 3 5.80 -13.64 -2.70
N ASN A 4 5.12 -13.38 -1.60
CA ASN A 4 3.95 -12.52 -1.54
C ASN A 4 4.33 -11.25 -0.80
N LEU A 5 3.92 -10.12 -1.35
CA LEU A 5 3.81 -8.88 -0.59
C LEU A 5 2.43 -8.86 0.04
N TRP A 6 2.36 -8.97 1.36
CA TRP A 6 1.12 -8.81 2.12
C TRP A 6 0.97 -7.35 2.54
N ALA A 7 -0.15 -6.75 2.16
CA ALA A 7 -0.61 -5.50 2.74
C ALA A 7 -1.23 -5.82 4.10
N LEU A 8 -0.89 -5.08 5.14
CA LEU A 8 -1.40 -5.33 6.49
C LEU A 8 -2.32 -4.21 6.94
N GLU A 9 -1.88 -2.96 6.76
CA GLU A 9 -2.57 -1.80 7.30
C GLU A 9 -2.29 -0.59 6.41
N LEU A 10 -3.30 0.24 6.18
CA LEU A 10 -3.11 1.61 5.73
C LEU A 10 -3.64 2.55 6.81
N ARG A 11 -2.80 3.50 7.23
CA ARG A 11 -3.15 4.50 8.21
C ARG A 11 -3.07 5.88 7.59
N CYS A 12 -4.17 6.61 7.61
CA CYS A 12 -4.17 8.03 7.31
C CYS A 12 -3.65 8.78 8.54
N ILE A 13 -2.56 9.53 8.39
CA ILE A 13 -1.98 10.37 9.44
C ILE A 13 -2.63 11.75 9.39
N GLU A 14 -2.68 12.35 8.21
CA GLU A 14 -3.27 13.66 7.93
C GLU A 14 -3.82 13.62 6.51
N THR A 15 -5.02 14.19 6.30
CA THR A 15 -5.58 14.39 4.96
C THR A 15 -5.12 15.74 4.42
N SER A 16 -5.16 15.92 3.10
CA SER A 16 -4.89 17.23 2.50
C SER A 16 -5.84 18.29 3.10
N ARG A 17 -5.34 19.51 3.33
CA ARG A 17 -6.17 20.61 3.85
C ARG A 17 -6.86 21.31 2.70
N GLY A 18 -8.06 20.86 2.34
CA GLY A 18 -8.92 21.56 1.40
C GLY A 18 -9.89 20.57 0.77
N GLY A 19 -11.07 20.43 1.37
CA GLY A 19 -12.01 19.36 1.04
C GLY A 19 -12.24 19.15 -0.46
N GLY A 20 -12.25 17.87 -0.82
CA GLY A 20 -12.72 17.23 -2.04
C GLY A 20 -13.17 15.82 -1.66
N ASP A 21 -13.60 15.02 -2.64
CA ASP A 21 -13.90 13.61 -2.40
C ASP A 21 -12.58 12.83 -2.28
N ASP A 22 -11.82 13.02 -1.18
CA ASP A 22 -10.48 12.45 -0.96
C ASP A 22 -10.54 10.94 -0.69
N GLU A 23 -10.93 10.16 -1.70
CA GLU A 23 -11.10 8.72 -1.58
C GLU A 23 -9.79 8.00 -1.92
N ALA A 24 -9.10 7.53 -0.88
CA ALA A 24 -7.85 6.81 -1.05
C ALA A 24 -8.07 5.44 -1.70
N TYR A 25 -7.20 5.07 -2.64
CA TYR A 25 -7.16 3.74 -3.22
C TYR A 25 -5.73 3.28 -3.48
N MET A 26 -5.52 1.96 -3.38
CA MET A 26 -4.22 1.33 -3.51
C MET A 26 -4.14 0.41 -4.72
N MET A 27 -3.08 0.60 -5.51
CA MET A 27 -2.83 -0.15 -6.72
C MET A 27 -1.57 -0.98 -6.61
N PHE A 28 -1.59 -2.19 -7.15
CA PHE A 28 -0.43 -3.05 -7.31
C PHE A 28 -0.27 -3.34 -8.80
N ASN A 29 0.86 -2.92 -9.39
CA ASN A 29 1.12 -3.02 -10.84
C ASN A 29 -0.02 -2.50 -11.73
N GLY A 30 -0.68 -1.42 -11.30
CA GLY A 30 -1.78 -0.80 -12.04
C GLY A 30 -3.15 -1.44 -11.83
N GLN A 31 -3.27 -2.48 -11.01
CA GLN A 31 -4.55 -3.04 -10.59
C GLN A 31 -4.95 -2.46 -9.22
N VAL A 32 -6.15 -1.89 -9.11
CA VAL A 32 -6.73 -1.47 -7.83
C VAL A 32 -7.06 -2.72 -7.00
N LEU A 33 -6.49 -2.81 -5.80
CA LEU A 33 -6.74 -3.92 -4.86
C LEU A 33 -7.55 -3.47 -3.63
N TRP A 34 -7.57 -2.17 -3.35
CA TRP A 34 -8.30 -1.58 -2.24
C TRP A 34 -8.74 -0.16 -2.59
N GLY A 35 -9.87 0.28 -2.05
CA GLY A 35 -10.48 1.58 -2.34
C GLY A 35 -11.20 1.62 -3.70
N PRO A 36 -11.69 2.78 -4.13
CA PRO A 36 -11.66 4.08 -3.44
C PRO A 36 -12.49 4.08 -2.14
N GLN A 37 -11.96 4.73 -1.10
CA GLN A 37 -12.65 4.92 0.16
C GLN A 37 -12.14 6.18 0.88
N GLY A 38 -13.06 7.04 1.31
CA GLY A 38 -12.73 8.18 2.15
C GLY A 38 -12.03 7.77 3.46
N MET A 39 -10.91 8.42 3.77
CA MET A 39 -10.19 8.25 5.02
C MET A 39 -10.03 9.59 5.74
N GLU A 40 -10.34 9.64 7.03
CA GLU A 40 -10.07 10.81 7.86
C GLU A 40 -8.70 10.68 8.55
N GLY A 41 -8.08 11.81 8.91
CA GLY A 41 -6.84 11.83 9.72
C GLY A 41 -6.97 11.00 11.00
N GLY A 42 -6.05 10.05 11.20
CA GLY A 42 -6.07 9.08 12.29
C GLY A 42 -6.75 7.75 11.97
N SER A 43 -7.45 7.65 10.83
CA SER A 43 -8.13 6.42 10.40
C SER A 43 -7.15 5.32 10.06
N VAL A 44 -7.56 4.08 10.31
CA VAL A 44 -6.78 2.87 10.04
C VAL A 44 -7.68 1.87 9.33
N VAL A 45 -7.18 1.28 8.24
CA VAL A 45 -7.86 0.24 7.49
C VAL A 45 -7.03 -1.03 7.51
N ASP A 46 -7.69 -2.15 7.79
CA ASP A 46 -7.11 -3.48 7.73
C ASP A 46 -7.04 -3.95 6.27
N LEU A 47 -5.83 -4.24 5.82
CA LEU A 47 -5.55 -4.73 4.47
C LEU A 47 -5.06 -6.17 4.47
N SER A 48 -5.08 -6.88 5.61
CA SER A 48 -4.50 -8.22 5.79
C SER A 48 -5.05 -9.31 4.85
N HIS A 49 -6.15 -9.06 4.15
CA HIS A 49 -6.73 -9.93 3.13
C HIS A 49 -6.13 -9.70 1.73
N ILE A 50 -5.29 -8.68 1.55
CA ILE A 50 -4.71 -8.27 0.28
C ILE A 50 -3.25 -8.71 0.23
N HIS A 51 -2.94 -9.47 -0.80
CA HIS A 51 -1.57 -9.82 -1.14
C HIS A 51 -1.36 -9.75 -2.65
N TYR A 52 -0.10 -9.65 -3.04
CA TYR A 52 0.30 -9.72 -4.43
C TYR A 52 1.52 -10.61 -4.60
N ASN A 53 1.43 -11.54 -5.55
CA ASN A 53 2.50 -12.49 -5.83
C ASN A 53 3.62 -11.78 -6.59
N ILE A 54 4.79 -11.71 -5.98
CA ILE A 54 6.03 -11.23 -6.57
C ILE A 54 6.68 -12.40 -7.31
N THR A 55 6.72 -12.27 -8.63
CA THR A 55 7.37 -13.24 -9.51
C THR A 55 8.79 -12.77 -9.82
N ASP A 56 9.14 -12.61 -11.09
CA ASP A 56 10.47 -12.17 -11.53
C ASP A 56 10.55 -10.66 -11.80
N ARG A 57 9.42 -9.96 -11.71
CA ARG A 57 9.31 -8.51 -11.86
C ARG A 57 8.95 -7.87 -10.53
N ASP A 58 9.45 -6.65 -10.34
CA ASP A 58 9.08 -5.83 -9.20
C ASP A 58 7.58 -5.54 -9.21
N VAL A 59 7.02 -5.43 -8.02
CA VAL A 59 5.65 -4.97 -7.80
C VAL A 59 5.71 -3.49 -7.47
N GLN A 60 5.07 -2.67 -8.30
CA GLN A 60 4.87 -1.26 -7.99
C GLN A 60 3.57 -1.09 -7.22
N VAL A 61 3.67 -0.74 -5.94
CA VAL A 61 2.53 -0.28 -5.14
C VAL A 61 2.41 1.22 -5.30
N ARG A 62 1.20 1.70 -5.57
CA ARG A 62 0.88 3.13 -5.59
C ARG A 62 -0.29 3.41 -4.67
N LEU A 63 -0.24 4.54 -4.00
CA LEU A 63 -1.38 5.09 -3.29
C LEU A 63 -1.84 6.35 -4.02
N ARG A 64 -3.13 6.48 -4.24
CA ARG A 64 -3.74 7.63 -4.89
C ARG A 64 -4.97 8.08 -4.13
N GLU A 65 -5.34 9.33 -4.31
CA GLU A 65 -6.65 9.87 -3.92
C GLU A 65 -7.42 10.12 -5.21
N GLU A 66 -8.63 9.55 -5.32
CA GLU A 66 -9.57 9.96 -6.35
C GLU A 66 -10.04 11.38 -6.03
N ASP A 67 -10.20 12.23 -7.03
CA ASP A 67 -10.89 13.52 -6.91
C ASP A 67 -11.76 13.72 -8.15
N THR A 68 -12.76 14.58 -8.06
CA THR A 68 -13.75 14.84 -9.11
C THR A 68 -13.11 15.22 -10.46
N PHE A 69 -11.91 15.83 -10.44
CA PHE A 69 -11.26 16.36 -11.64
C PHE A 69 -9.95 15.66 -12.00
N GLU A 70 -9.12 15.30 -11.03
CA GLU A 70 -7.85 14.62 -11.26
C GLU A 70 -7.41 13.86 -10.01
N ASP A 71 -7.13 12.56 -10.16
CA ASP A 71 -6.59 11.75 -9.08
C ASP A 71 -5.16 12.16 -8.71
N ASP A 72 -4.92 12.42 -7.43
CA ASP A 72 -3.61 12.73 -6.88
C ASP A 72 -2.75 11.47 -6.69
N ASP A 73 -1.49 11.50 -7.15
CA ASP A 73 -0.51 10.43 -6.89
C ASP A 73 0.24 10.69 -5.57
N LEU A 74 -0.24 10.07 -4.49
CA LEU A 74 0.36 10.19 -3.16
C LEU A 74 1.74 9.53 -3.05
N GLY A 75 2.09 8.69 -4.04
CA GLY A 75 3.42 8.15 -4.22
C GLY A 75 3.41 6.68 -4.62
N SER A 76 4.60 6.19 -4.94
CA SER A 76 4.82 4.80 -5.33
C SER A 76 6.07 4.19 -4.71
N GLN A 77 6.01 2.89 -4.44
CA GLN A 77 7.11 2.09 -3.95
C GLN A 77 7.22 0.82 -4.78
N ALA A 78 8.43 0.53 -5.27
CA ALA A 78 8.74 -0.74 -5.90
C ALA A 78 9.18 -1.77 -4.85
N PHE A 79 8.70 -3.00 -4.99
CA PHE A 79 9.03 -4.13 -4.14
C PHE A 79 9.58 -5.24 -5.01
N SER A 80 10.83 -5.64 -4.76
CA SER A 80 11.47 -6.70 -5.52
C SER A 80 11.49 -8.00 -4.74
N LYS A 81 11.40 -9.12 -5.46
CA LYS A 81 11.72 -10.43 -4.88
C LYS A 81 13.16 -10.49 -4.35
N ARG A 82 14.06 -9.63 -4.83
CA ARG A 82 15.45 -9.53 -4.34
C ARG A 82 15.53 -8.93 -2.94
N ASP A 83 14.50 -8.21 -2.51
CA ASP A 83 14.42 -7.61 -1.18
C ASP A 83 13.92 -8.61 -0.12
N TYR A 84 13.47 -9.80 -0.55
CA TYR A 84 13.05 -10.87 0.34
C TYR A 84 14.25 -11.56 0.99
N ASP A 85 14.24 -11.59 2.33
CA ASP A 85 15.10 -12.42 3.16
C ASP A 85 14.21 -13.43 3.92
N PRO A 86 14.41 -14.76 3.74
CA PRO A 86 13.60 -15.76 4.44
C PRO A 86 13.78 -15.77 5.97
N TRP A 87 14.79 -15.07 6.49
CA TRP A 87 15.01 -14.88 7.92
C TRP A 87 14.46 -13.55 8.44
N ASP A 88 13.98 -12.68 7.54
CA ASP A 88 13.36 -11.41 7.89
C ASP A 88 11.84 -11.55 7.97
N ASN A 89 11.34 -11.61 9.20
CA ASN A 89 9.92 -11.63 9.52
C ASN A 89 9.41 -10.25 9.99
N GLN A 90 10.12 -9.17 9.64
CA GLN A 90 9.75 -7.84 10.09
C GLN A 90 8.61 -7.24 9.26
N VAL A 91 7.60 -6.75 9.97
CA VAL A 91 6.63 -5.82 9.40
C VAL A 91 7.33 -4.49 9.16
N ARG A 92 7.19 -3.99 7.93
CA ARG A 92 7.80 -2.74 7.47
C ARG A 92 6.72 -1.71 7.20
N THR A 93 7.13 -0.44 7.19
CA THR A 93 6.25 0.70 6.91
C THR A 93 6.83 1.54 5.78
N THR A 94 6.02 1.79 4.76
CA THR A 94 6.29 2.75 3.69
C THR A 94 5.41 3.98 3.89
N LYS A 95 5.98 5.17 3.69
CA LYS A 95 5.24 6.44 3.78
C LYS A 95 4.85 6.93 2.40
N PHE A 96 3.59 7.31 2.22
CA PHE A 96 3.08 8.01 1.05
C PHE A 96 2.63 9.41 1.47
N ALA A 97 3.04 10.44 0.74
CA ALA A 97 2.74 11.80 1.11
C ALA A 97 2.79 12.75 -0.09
N LEU A 98 1.76 13.57 -0.21
CA LEU A 98 1.67 14.65 -1.19
C LEU A 98 0.82 15.78 -0.60
N ASN A 99 1.22 17.04 -0.81
CA ASN A 99 0.39 18.23 -0.53
C ASN A 99 -0.31 18.27 0.84
N GLY A 100 0.34 17.75 1.89
CA GLY A 100 -0.20 17.74 3.26
C GLY A 100 -0.96 16.45 3.62
N ALA A 101 -1.32 15.63 2.65
CA ALA A 101 -1.77 14.26 2.88
C ALA A 101 -0.58 13.36 3.28
N ASN A 102 -0.78 12.46 4.23
CA ASN A 102 0.27 11.59 4.76
C ASN A 102 -0.31 10.25 5.23
N TYR A 103 0.26 9.17 4.71
CA TYR A 103 -0.19 7.81 4.96
C TYR A 103 0.98 6.89 5.31
N ASP A 104 0.75 6.02 6.29
CA ASP A 104 1.63 4.91 6.63
C ASP A 104 1.03 3.60 6.11
N PHE A 105 1.74 2.95 5.18
CA PHE A 105 1.40 1.64 4.64
C PHE A 105 2.27 0.56 5.29
N ARG A 106 1.66 -0.36 6.03
CA ARG A 106 2.36 -1.48 6.67
C ARG A 106 2.24 -2.74 5.84
N TRP A 107 3.36 -3.44 5.69
CA TRP A 107 3.47 -4.61 4.83
C TRP A 107 4.51 -5.60 5.34
N ILE A 108 4.48 -6.82 4.80
CA ILE A 108 5.48 -7.86 5.05
C ILE A 108 5.68 -8.72 3.80
N PHE A 109 6.88 -9.25 3.62
CA PHE A 109 7.11 -10.32 2.65
C PHE A 109 6.92 -11.68 3.32
N GLU A 110 6.16 -12.56 2.68
CA GLU A 110 6.08 -13.96 3.07
C GLU A 110 6.28 -14.85 1.86
N SER A 111 6.68 -16.10 2.07
CA SER A 111 6.66 -17.10 1.01
C SER A 111 5.50 -18.07 1.23
N ASP A 112 4.87 -18.56 0.16
CA ASP A 112 3.88 -19.66 0.25
C ASP A 112 4.47 -20.95 0.88
N SER A 113 5.79 -20.99 1.02
CA SER A 113 6.55 -22.06 1.68
C SER A 113 6.85 -21.73 3.13
N TRP A 114 5.82 -21.65 3.97
CA TRP A 114 5.92 -22.06 5.38
C TRP A 114 4.66 -22.83 5.78
N ASN A 115 4.72 -24.15 5.63
CA ASN A 115 3.85 -25.06 6.35
C ASN A 115 4.76 -25.74 7.39
N PRO A 116 4.65 -25.43 8.69
CA PRO A 116 5.44 -26.09 9.72
C PRO A 116 5.15 -27.60 9.77
#